data_AF-A0A7C1E312-F1
#
_entry.id   AF-A0A7C1E312-F1
#
_cell.length_a   1.000
_cell.length_b   1.000
_cell.length_c   1.000
_cell.angle_alpha   90.00
_cell.angle_beta   90.00
_cell.angle_gamma   90.00
#
_symmetry.space_group_name_H-M   'P 1'
#
loop_
_entity.id
_entity.type
_entity.pdbx_description
1 polymer ?
#
loop_
_entity_poly.entity_id
_entity_poly.type
_entity_poly.pdbx_seq_one_letter_code
_entity_poly.pdbx_strand_id
1 'polypeptide(L)'
;MRTVPKVLTALTLAAGITGTLLHCNRAEPDAGPGAADSGTEERAGYRGRESCRECHEKEYNLFLGSDHDMAMDTATAETVLGNFNDVTFTHLGVTSRFYTSDGKYYVYTEGPNGEMDDFEISYVFAIRPLQQYLVAFPGGRYQC
;
A
#
# COMPACT_ATOMS: atom_id res chain seq x y z
N MET A 1 -1.16 -52.99 -9.95
CA MET A 1 -1.66 -53.64 -8.72
C MET A 1 -0.60 -54.61 -8.21
N ARG A 2 0.23 -54.20 -7.23
CA ARG A 2 1.09 -55.06 -6.39
C ARG A 2 1.28 -54.35 -5.04
N THR A 3 1.21 -55.11 -3.97
CA THR A 3 0.95 -54.72 -2.58
C THR A 3 2.17 -54.91 -1.67
N VAL A 4 2.34 -54.00 -0.68
CA VAL A 4 2.80 -54.20 0.74
C VAL A 4 4.32 -54.47 0.93
N PRO A 5 5.03 -53.98 1.99
CA PRO A 5 4.57 -53.78 3.38
C PRO A 5 4.92 -52.48 4.12
N LYS A 6 4.19 -52.30 5.22
CA LYS A 6 4.47 -51.43 6.37
C LYS A 6 5.71 -51.94 7.11
N VAL A 7 6.65 -51.05 7.42
CA VAL A 7 7.73 -51.32 8.37
C VAL A 7 7.50 -50.51 9.64
N LEU A 8 7.66 -51.25 10.74
CA LEU A 8 7.54 -50.93 12.14
C LEU A 8 8.35 -49.71 12.60
N THR A 9 7.69 -48.92 13.43
CA THR A 9 8.13 -48.13 14.58
C THR A 9 9.60 -48.30 15.04
N ALA A 10 10.30 -47.18 15.22
CA ALA A 10 11.39 -47.05 16.21
C ALA A 10 11.27 -45.69 16.92
N LEU A 11 10.92 -45.78 18.20
CA LEU A 11 10.93 -44.74 19.22
C LEU A 11 12.36 -44.57 19.71
N THR A 12 12.92 -43.35 19.77
CA THR A 12 13.82 -42.95 20.88
C THR A 12 14.14 -41.44 20.91
N LEU A 13 13.92 -40.91 22.11
CA LEU A 13 14.61 -39.83 22.83
C LEU A 13 14.62 -38.41 22.25
N ALA A 14 13.69 -37.61 22.77
CA ALA A 14 13.90 -36.20 23.01
C ALA A 14 15.15 -35.99 23.90
N ALA A 15 16.18 -35.36 23.35
CA ALA A 15 17.27 -34.78 24.12
C ALA A 15 17.04 -33.27 24.16
N GLY A 16 16.71 -32.77 25.36
CA GLY A 16 16.46 -31.37 25.62
C GLY A 16 17.68 -30.49 25.39
N ILE A 17 17.45 -29.32 24.81
CA ILE A 17 18.36 -28.18 24.93
C ILE A 17 17.62 -27.16 25.78
N THR A 18 17.74 -27.32 27.09
CA THR A 18 17.34 -26.32 28.08
C THR A 18 18.37 -25.19 28.01
N GLY A 19 18.21 -24.31 27.02
CA GLY A 19 19.03 -23.11 26.85
C GLY A 19 18.75 -22.10 27.95
N THR A 20 19.53 -22.20 29.02
CA THR A 20 19.99 -21.15 29.95
C THR A 20 19.14 -19.87 30.02
N LEU A 21 18.11 -19.90 30.88
CA LEU A 21 17.35 -18.74 31.35
C LEU A 21 18.10 -17.92 32.42
N LEU A 22 19.38 -17.62 32.24
CA LEU A 22 20.08 -16.65 33.09
C LEU A 22 20.99 -15.76 32.24
N HIS A 23 20.89 -14.46 32.51
CA HIS A 23 21.70 -13.31 32.04
C HIS A 23 21.01 -12.37 31.04
N CYS A 24 19.81 -11.92 31.36
CA CYS A 24 19.41 -10.53 31.11
C CYS A 24 19.39 -9.78 32.44
N ASN A 25 20.56 -9.33 32.93
CA ASN A 25 20.62 -8.25 33.90
C ASN A 25 20.29 -6.96 33.14
N ARG A 26 19.01 -6.64 33.00
CA ARG A 26 18.59 -5.27 32.70
C ARG A 26 18.34 -4.61 34.05
N ALA A 27 19.28 -3.78 34.48
CA ALA A 27 19.04 -2.85 35.58
C ALA A 27 17.77 -2.05 35.26
N GLU A 28 16.82 -2.03 36.20
CA GLU A 28 15.63 -1.19 36.07
C GLU A 28 16.06 0.28 36.08
N PRO A 29 15.48 1.15 35.23
CA PRO A 29 15.73 2.57 35.33
C PRO A 29 15.04 3.08 36.60
N ASP A 30 15.84 3.72 37.46
CA ASP A 30 15.39 4.41 38.65
C ASP A 30 14.32 5.45 38.27
N ALA A 31 13.07 5.21 38.66
CA ALA A 31 11.95 6.10 38.40
C ALA A 31 12.05 7.32 39.34
N GLY A 32 12.92 8.27 38.98
CA GLY A 32 12.90 9.59 39.57
C GLY A 32 11.56 10.30 39.30
N PRO A 33 11.11 11.23 40.16
CA PRO A 33 9.87 11.97 39.95
C PRO A 33 10.05 12.99 38.82
N GLY A 34 10.00 12.50 37.58
CA GLY A 34 9.81 13.34 36.40
C GLY A 34 8.33 13.73 36.36
N ALA A 35 8.03 14.94 36.82
CA ALA A 35 6.75 15.57 36.58
C ALA A 35 6.40 15.41 35.09
N ALA A 36 5.27 14.80 34.81
CA ALA A 36 4.74 14.74 33.45
C ALA A 36 4.46 16.18 33.01
N ASP A 37 5.40 16.74 32.25
CA ASP A 37 5.16 17.96 31.49
C ASP A 37 4.05 17.64 30.50
N SER A 38 2.85 18.09 30.84
CA SER A 38 1.69 18.07 29.94
C SER A 38 1.80 19.22 28.95
N GLY A 39 2.97 19.32 28.31
CA GLY A 39 3.15 20.12 27.12
C GLY A 39 2.15 19.63 26.09
N THR A 40 1.30 20.52 25.61
CA THR A 40 0.48 20.28 24.43
C THR A 40 1.43 19.94 23.29
N GLU A 41 1.54 18.66 22.96
CA GLU A 41 2.24 18.17 21.77
C GLU A 41 1.68 18.92 20.56
N GLU A 42 2.43 19.91 20.06
CA GLU A 42 2.19 20.53 18.76
C GLU A 42 2.29 19.41 17.73
N ARG A 43 1.14 18.91 17.29
CA ARG A 43 1.10 17.84 16.30
C ARG A 43 1.77 18.35 15.04
N ALA A 44 2.87 17.71 14.65
CA ALA A 44 3.52 17.98 13.38
C ALA A 44 2.48 17.91 12.25
N GLY A 45 2.27 19.04 11.59
CA GLY A 45 1.33 19.17 10.48
C GLY A 45 2.06 19.12 9.13
N TYR A 46 1.38 18.61 8.10
CA TYR A 46 1.89 18.70 6.73
C TYR A 46 1.93 20.17 6.28
N ARG A 47 3.11 20.67 5.92
CA ARG A 47 3.31 22.09 5.54
C ARG A 47 3.35 22.34 4.02
N GLY A 48 3.25 21.29 3.21
CA GLY A 48 3.37 21.37 1.76
C GLY A 48 4.81 21.62 1.30
N ARG A 49 5.15 21.10 0.11
CA ARG A 49 6.53 21.17 -0.42
C ARG A 49 7.06 22.59 -0.62
N GLU A 50 6.17 23.56 -0.89
CA GLU A 50 6.57 24.96 -1.12
C GLU A 50 7.23 25.58 0.12
N SER A 51 6.80 25.18 1.32
CA SER A 51 7.41 25.63 2.57
C SER A 51 8.89 25.23 2.71
N CYS A 52 9.32 24.19 1.99
CA CYS A 52 10.69 23.70 1.99
C CYS A 52 11.59 24.43 0.99
N ARG A 53 11.01 25.10 -0.02
CA ARG A 53 11.73 25.58 -1.22
C ARG A 53 12.81 26.61 -0.91
N GLU A 54 12.54 27.54 0.00
CA GLU A 54 13.47 28.65 0.28
C GLU A 54 14.80 28.17 0.86
N CYS A 55 14.78 27.11 1.67
CA CYS A 55 15.99 26.52 2.27
C CYS A 55 16.55 25.35 1.45
N HIS A 56 15.72 24.67 0.66
CA HIS A 56 16.05 23.43 -0.07
C HIS A 56 15.76 23.54 -1.57
N GLU A 57 16.17 24.64 -2.20
CA GLU A 57 15.87 24.92 -3.61
C GLU A 57 16.38 23.83 -4.55
N LYS A 58 17.58 23.32 -4.31
CA LYS A 58 18.18 22.26 -5.14
C LYS A 58 17.34 20.98 -5.10
N GLU A 59 17.00 20.51 -3.91
CA GLU A 59 16.19 19.30 -3.73
C GLU A 59 14.77 19.50 -4.26
N TYR A 60 14.18 20.67 -4.04
CA TYR A 60 12.89 21.04 -4.61
C TYR A 60 12.90 20.94 -6.14
N ASN A 61 13.91 21.52 -6.81
CA ASN A 61 14.04 21.48 -8.26
C ASN A 61 14.30 20.08 -8.82
N LEU A 62 15.02 19.22 -8.08
CA LEU A 62 15.22 17.81 -8.45
C LEU A 62 13.96 16.97 -8.25
N PHE A 63 13.14 17.33 -7.26
CA PHE A 63 11.89 16.66 -6.99
C PHE A 63 10.83 16.98 -8.04
N LEU A 64 10.69 18.26 -8.42
CA LEU A 64 9.69 18.69 -9.41
C LEU A 64 9.79 17.90 -10.72
N GLY A 65 8.66 17.30 -11.14
CA GLY A 65 8.60 16.48 -12.35
C GLY A 65 9.35 15.16 -12.28
N SER A 66 9.86 14.77 -11.11
CA SER A 66 10.37 13.42 -10.87
C SER A 66 9.23 12.41 -10.80
N ASP A 67 9.53 11.11 -10.92
CA ASP A 67 8.52 10.07 -10.77
C ASP A 67 7.90 10.04 -9.36
N HIS A 68 8.60 10.56 -8.33
CA HIS A 68 8.03 10.73 -6.99
C HIS A 68 7.03 11.87 -6.92
N ASP A 69 7.27 12.96 -7.65
CA ASP A 69 6.36 14.09 -7.74
C ASP A 69 5.07 13.73 -8.49
N MET A 70 5.21 12.91 -9.52
CA MET A 70 4.10 12.38 -10.32
C MET A 70 3.54 11.06 -9.79
N ALA A 71 3.89 10.65 -8.57
CA ALA A 71 3.57 9.32 -8.05
C ALA A 71 2.07 9.10 -7.81
N MET A 72 1.30 10.16 -7.60
CA MET A 72 -0.15 10.08 -7.42
C MET A 72 -0.78 11.42 -7.78
N ASP A 73 -1.88 11.39 -8.53
CA ASP A 73 -2.67 12.58 -8.85
C ASP A 73 -4.15 12.23 -8.99
N THR A 74 -5.04 13.22 -8.97
CA THR A 74 -6.47 13.02 -9.27
C THR A 74 -6.62 12.56 -10.72
N ALA A 75 -7.55 11.66 -10.99
CA ALA A 75 -7.83 11.20 -12.34
C ALA A 75 -8.56 12.28 -13.16
N THR A 76 -7.84 12.93 -14.07
CA THR A 76 -8.34 13.96 -14.98
C THR A 76 -7.84 13.70 -16.40
N ALA A 77 -8.30 14.50 -17.37
CA ALA A 77 -7.84 14.43 -18.75
C ALA A 77 -6.34 14.71 -18.91
N GLU A 78 -5.74 15.44 -17.98
CA GLU A 78 -4.32 15.79 -17.99
C GLU A 78 -3.44 14.70 -17.39
N THR A 79 -3.97 13.90 -16.45
CA THR A 79 -3.18 12.96 -15.63
C THR A 79 -3.38 11.50 -16.03
N VAL A 80 -4.53 11.15 -16.63
CA VAL A 80 -4.81 9.79 -17.12
C VAL A 80 -4.08 9.55 -18.44
N LEU A 81 -3.17 8.58 -18.43
CA LEU A 81 -2.39 8.19 -19.61
C LEU A 81 -3.04 7.04 -20.40
N GLY A 82 -3.94 6.30 -19.78
CA GLY A 82 -4.61 5.14 -20.39
C GLY A 82 -5.71 5.54 -21.36
N ASN A 83 -6.10 4.58 -22.20
CA ASN A 83 -7.22 4.76 -23.10
C ASN A 83 -8.53 4.39 -22.38
N PHE A 84 -9.48 5.33 -22.32
CA PHE A 84 -10.82 5.15 -21.75
C PHE A 84 -11.93 5.35 -22.80
N ASN A 85 -11.64 5.04 -24.06
CA ASN A 85 -12.61 5.06 -25.16
C ASN A 85 -13.25 3.67 -25.35
N ASP A 86 -13.94 3.18 -24.31
CA ASP A 86 -14.63 1.88 -24.30
C ASP A 86 -13.73 0.67 -24.60
N VAL A 87 -12.48 0.71 -24.14
CA VAL A 87 -11.54 -0.40 -24.34
C VAL A 87 -11.78 -1.51 -23.34
N THR A 88 -11.57 -2.75 -23.78
CA THR A 88 -11.69 -3.93 -22.93
C THR A 88 -10.32 -4.58 -22.69
N PHE A 89 -10.12 -5.10 -21.49
CA PHE A 89 -8.92 -5.84 -21.11
C PHE A 89 -9.30 -7.09 -20.32
N THR A 90 -8.72 -8.23 -20.67
CA THR A 90 -8.98 -9.51 -19.98
C THR A 90 -7.77 -9.95 -19.20
N HIS A 91 -7.94 -10.16 -17.90
CA HIS A 91 -6.89 -10.63 -17.00
C HIS A 91 -7.46 -11.68 -16.03
N LEU A 92 -6.78 -12.81 -15.90
CA LEU A 92 -7.20 -13.95 -15.05
C LEU A 92 -8.66 -14.40 -15.28
N GLY A 93 -9.16 -14.25 -16.51
CA GLY A 93 -10.54 -14.64 -16.88
C GLY A 93 -11.60 -13.57 -16.65
N VAL A 94 -11.28 -12.45 -16.00
CA VAL A 94 -12.17 -11.29 -15.86
C VAL A 94 -11.94 -10.34 -17.03
N THR A 95 -13.02 -9.90 -17.69
CA THR A 95 -12.95 -8.89 -18.75
C THR A 95 -13.50 -7.57 -18.24
N SER A 96 -12.63 -6.58 -18.12
CA SER A 96 -12.97 -5.24 -17.64
C SER A 96 -13.12 -4.28 -18.83
N ARG A 97 -14.00 -3.28 -18.71
CA ARG A 97 -14.18 -2.21 -19.72
C ARG A 97 -13.85 -0.86 -19.10
N PHE A 98 -12.94 -0.11 -19.73
CA PHE A 98 -12.52 1.22 -19.29
C PHE A 98 -13.20 2.28 -20.17
N TYR A 99 -13.89 3.22 -19.54
CA TYR A 99 -14.70 4.22 -20.24
C TYR A 99 -14.77 5.54 -19.47
N THR A 100 -15.22 6.60 -20.15
CA THR A 100 -15.54 7.89 -19.50
C THR A 100 -17.04 8.13 -19.45
N SER A 101 -17.52 8.75 -18.38
CA SER A 101 -18.90 9.24 -18.26
C SER A 101 -18.89 10.56 -17.51
N ASP A 102 -19.60 11.57 -18.01
CA ASP A 102 -19.74 12.88 -17.36
C ASP A 102 -18.40 13.54 -16.96
N GLY A 103 -17.37 13.36 -17.79
CA GLY A 103 -16.02 13.89 -17.53
C GLY A 103 -15.22 13.13 -16.47
N LYS A 104 -15.71 11.99 -16.00
CA LYS A 104 -15.05 11.11 -15.04
C LYS A 104 -14.62 9.79 -15.68
N TYR A 105 -13.71 9.10 -15.02
CA TYR A 105 -13.10 7.85 -15.47
C TYR A 105 -13.70 6.67 -14.71
N TYR A 106 -14.04 5.62 -15.45
CA TYR A 106 -14.68 4.43 -14.91
C TYR A 106 -14.04 3.16 -15.43
N VAL A 107 -14.14 2.11 -14.61
CA VAL A 107 -13.92 0.73 -15.02
C VAL A 107 -15.12 -0.12 -14.63
N TYR A 108 -15.69 -0.82 -15.60
CA TYR A 108 -16.64 -1.91 -15.36
C TYR A 108 -15.85 -3.19 -15.12
N THR A 109 -15.83 -3.72 -13.89
CA THR A 109 -15.01 -4.88 -13.51
C THR A 109 -15.62 -5.67 -12.36
N GLU A 110 -15.05 -6.83 -12.04
CA GLU A 110 -15.46 -7.63 -10.88
C GLU A 110 -15.12 -6.91 -9.56
N GLY A 111 -16.12 -6.73 -8.71
CA GLY A 111 -16.01 -6.12 -7.39
C GLY A 111 -15.73 -7.12 -6.26
N PRO A 112 -15.69 -6.65 -5.00
CA PRO A 112 -15.37 -7.49 -3.84
C PRO A 112 -16.31 -8.68 -3.57
N ASN A 113 -17.53 -8.64 -4.13
CA ASN A 113 -18.53 -9.70 -4.05
C ASN A 113 -18.47 -10.70 -5.22
N GLY A 114 -17.55 -10.52 -6.18
CA GLY A 114 -17.46 -11.33 -7.39
C GLY A 114 -18.48 -10.94 -8.48
N GLU A 115 -19.21 -9.84 -8.30
CA GLU A 115 -20.16 -9.33 -9.30
C GLU A 115 -19.51 -8.21 -10.10
N MET A 116 -19.92 -8.06 -11.36
CA MET A 116 -19.45 -6.96 -12.20
C MET A 116 -20.20 -5.68 -11.86
N ASP A 117 -19.47 -4.57 -11.70
CA ASP A 117 -20.05 -3.25 -11.41
C ASP A 117 -19.18 -2.14 -12.01
N ASP A 118 -19.71 -0.92 -12.05
CA ASP A 118 -19.02 0.29 -12.50
C ASP A 118 -18.34 0.99 -11.32
N PHE A 119 -17.02 1.18 -11.44
CA PHE A 119 -16.21 1.81 -10.41
C PHE A 119 -15.57 3.11 -10.93
N GLU A 120 -15.84 4.21 -10.23
CA GLU A 120 -15.15 5.48 -10.49
C GLU A 120 -13.68 5.38 -10.09
N ILE A 121 -12.80 5.76 -11.00
CA ILE A 121 -11.37 5.89 -10.77
C ILE A 121 -11.12 7.30 -10.26
N SER A 122 -10.75 7.43 -8.99
CA SER A 122 -10.58 8.73 -8.33
C SER A 122 -9.15 9.28 -8.49
N TYR A 123 -8.16 8.39 -8.59
CA TYR A 123 -6.75 8.77 -8.70
C TYR A 123 -5.99 7.90 -9.70
N VAL A 124 -4.95 8.48 -10.26
CA VAL A 124 -3.87 7.74 -10.93
C VAL A 124 -2.74 7.51 -9.93
N PHE A 125 -2.04 6.39 -10.06
CA PHE A 125 -0.91 6.03 -9.22
C PHE A 125 0.27 5.53 -10.05
N ALA A 126 1.46 6.04 -9.75
CA ALA A 126 2.66 5.96 -10.56
C ALA A 126 2.52 6.61 -11.95
N ILE A 127 3.61 6.57 -12.72
CA ILE A 127 3.71 7.23 -14.03
C ILE A 127 4.28 6.30 -15.12
N ARG A 128 5.39 5.60 -14.83
CA ARG A 128 6.09 4.72 -15.76
C ARG A 128 6.78 3.57 -15.00
N PRO A 129 6.95 2.38 -15.62
CA PRO A 129 6.42 1.99 -16.93
C PRO A 129 4.91 1.70 -16.92
N LEU A 130 4.28 1.77 -15.76
CA LEU A 130 2.87 1.48 -15.54
C LEU A 130 2.25 2.61 -14.73
N GLN A 131 1.08 3.08 -15.16
CA GLN A 131 0.16 3.88 -14.37
C GLN A 131 -0.99 2.99 -13.94
N GLN A 132 -1.28 2.97 -12.65
CA GLN A 132 -2.38 2.24 -12.03
C GLN A 132 -3.53 3.20 -11.71
N TYR A 133 -4.72 2.66 -11.52
CA TYR A 133 -5.94 3.44 -11.33
C TYR A 133 -6.61 3.06 -10.02
N LEU A 134 -6.82 4.03 -9.15
CA LEU A 134 -7.32 3.79 -7.80
C LEU A 134 -8.82 4.01 -7.70
N VAL A 135 -9.52 2.96 -7.29
CA VAL A 135 -10.95 2.97 -6.95
C VAL A 135 -11.10 3.18 -5.44
N ALA A 136 -11.97 4.11 -5.05
CA ALA A 136 -12.29 4.38 -3.65
C ALA A 136 -13.29 3.35 -3.09
N PHE A 137 -13.04 2.91 -1.86
CA PHE A 137 -13.90 2.03 -1.08
C PHE A 137 -14.21 2.63 0.30
N PRO A 138 -15.25 2.16 1.00
CA PRO A 138 -15.59 2.64 2.34
C PRO A 138 -14.42 2.62 3.32
N GLY A 139 -14.39 3.58 4.23
CA GLY A 139 -13.33 3.71 5.25
C GLY A 139 -12.01 4.29 4.74
N GLY A 140 -12.02 4.99 3.60
CA GLY A 140 -10.83 5.65 3.04
C GLY A 140 -9.84 4.69 2.36
N ARG A 141 -10.31 3.52 1.96
CA ARG A 141 -9.48 2.51 1.27
C ARG A 141 -9.46 2.79 -0.23
N TYR A 142 -8.33 2.47 -0.87
CA TYR A 142 -8.17 2.51 -2.31
C TYR A 142 -7.58 1.20 -2.82
N GLN A 143 -8.00 0.73 -4.00
CA GLN A 143 -7.47 -0.48 -4.65
C GLN A 143 -7.22 -0.21 -6.14
N CYS A 144 -6.20 -0.89 -6.69
CA CYS A 144 -5.85 -0.90 -8.11
C CYS A 144 -6.54 -2.04 -8.85
#